data_AF-A0A3C1B0R3-F1
#
_entry.id   AF-A0A3C1B0R3-F1
#
_cell.length_a   1.000
_cell.length_b   1.000
_cell.length_c   1.000
_cell.angle_alpha   90.00
_cell.angle_beta   90.00
_cell.angle_gamma   90.00
#
_symmetry.space_group_name_H-M   'P 1'
#
loop_
_entity.id
_entity.type
_entity.pdbx_description
1 polymer ?
#
loop_
_entity_poly.entity_id
_entity_poly.type
_entity_poly.pdbx_seq_one_letter_code
_entity_poly.pdbx_strand_id
1 'polypeptide(L)'
;RTELAWRGTDSLYDKFFYEKYEAGSAVLAEVAMYRKGMDENAILKKYINITAEMRLAGIDAAEENLKMLQDIAINNNFPKYIALRIQLENDQIKSIRENIAIQEQAIIDNPTQEEYLNQYIEDLKRQIQIIETNNIPMLEYRLAKNIIPGQPIWQNNAISDIENSRSQLAYLVIMSEEEWNENRGGGDIKNEYSGYYPYPGQQETYQEYVAYMQRQIDNLNKTIIIAQKSLDFDKPDMKYVPEGSRNRTVGFLSYSMIVTLFGVLLGGWLIASEYQQGTIRLLMIRPKTRTKILLSKFAAALVIWLVADLACSLVNFITNGIFFGFTDFANPNYTVTGQIGFLAYYIPRLLACVLPILFSFTIAFMLSVLVKNIAVAIAVPIVLYIASIIVMNIFAYSNTMDWLAWTPIPFLQMAQFFNQYSPIQYVIQRGVNLSLPFGIILLFALSVVFTTIAAVVFKKRDIVN
;
A
#
# COMPACT_ATOMS: atom_id res chain seq x y z
N ARG A 1 -18.75 3.17 -19.43
CA ARG A 1 -18.02 4.29 -20.08
C ARG A 1 -18.97 5.46 -20.19
N THR A 2 -19.14 6.19 -19.08
CA THR A 2 -20.09 7.30 -18.96
C THR A 2 -19.69 8.46 -19.87
N GLU A 3 -18.40 8.66 -20.09
CA GLU A 3 -17.82 9.68 -20.96
C GLU A 3 -18.27 9.57 -22.43
N LEU A 4 -18.40 8.34 -22.95
CA LEU A 4 -18.91 8.12 -24.31
C LEU A 4 -20.39 8.49 -24.41
N ALA A 5 -21.17 8.25 -23.35
CA ALA A 5 -22.58 8.61 -23.29
C ALA A 5 -22.78 10.13 -23.23
N TRP A 6 -21.99 10.83 -22.42
CA TRP A 6 -21.99 12.30 -22.38
C TRP A 6 -21.65 12.91 -23.75
N ARG A 7 -20.59 12.43 -24.41
CA ARG A 7 -20.19 12.93 -25.73
C ARG A 7 -21.20 12.60 -26.83
N GLY A 8 -21.81 11.41 -26.76
CA GLY A 8 -22.90 11.03 -27.66
C GLY A 8 -24.13 11.92 -27.47
N THR A 9 -24.48 12.23 -26.22
CA THR A 9 -25.58 13.15 -25.89
C THR A 9 -25.30 14.56 -26.42
N ASP A 10 -24.06 15.05 -26.24
CA ASP A 10 -23.67 16.36 -26.74
C ASP A 10 -23.72 16.44 -28.28
N SER A 11 -23.26 15.38 -28.97
CA SER A 11 -23.32 15.27 -30.44
C SER A 11 -24.77 15.16 -30.95
N LEU A 12 -25.66 14.46 -30.22
CA LEU A 12 -27.09 14.42 -30.52
C LEU A 12 -27.73 15.81 -30.40
N TYR A 13 -27.37 16.57 -29.36
CA TYR A 13 -27.85 17.94 -29.21
C TYR A 13 -27.30 18.85 -30.32
N ASP A 14 -26.01 18.76 -30.65
CA ASP A 14 -25.42 19.54 -31.75
C ASP A 14 -26.15 19.27 -33.07
N LYS A 15 -26.36 17.99 -33.40
CA LYS A 15 -27.16 17.61 -34.57
C LYS A 15 -28.56 18.21 -34.54
N PHE A 16 -29.27 18.09 -33.41
CA PHE A 16 -30.62 18.65 -33.25
C PHE A 16 -30.64 20.16 -33.50
N PHE A 17 -29.72 20.93 -32.92
CA PHE A 17 -29.68 22.38 -33.08
C PHE A 17 -29.31 22.81 -34.51
N TYR A 18 -28.39 22.09 -35.16
CA TYR A 18 -28.09 22.36 -36.57
C TYR A 18 -29.26 22.01 -37.50
N GLU A 19 -30.01 20.94 -37.25
CA GLU A 19 -31.17 20.54 -38.07
C GLU A 19 -32.41 21.40 -37.82
N LYS A 20 -32.60 21.91 -36.60
CA LYS A 20 -33.82 22.64 -36.18
C LYS A 20 -33.62 24.14 -36.03
N TYR A 21 -32.59 24.71 -36.67
CA TYR A 21 -32.24 26.14 -36.59
C TYR A 21 -33.38 27.11 -36.93
N GLU A 22 -34.39 26.66 -37.70
CA GLU A 22 -35.55 27.47 -38.11
C GLU A 22 -36.67 27.53 -37.06
N ALA A 23 -36.60 26.76 -35.98
CA ALA A 23 -37.68 26.60 -34.99
C ALA A 23 -37.93 27.84 -34.08
N GLY A 24 -37.42 29.01 -34.46
CA GLY A 24 -37.47 30.24 -33.67
C GLY A 24 -36.35 30.31 -32.63
N SER A 25 -35.59 31.41 -32.64
CA SER A 25 -34.40 31.56 -31.79
C SER A 25 -34.69 31.47 -30.29
N ALA A 26 -35.81 32.04 -29.84
CA ALA A 26 -36.23 32.01 -28.43
C ALA A 26 -36.51 30.59 -27.92
N VAL A 27 -37.13 29.75 -28.75
CA VAL A 27 -37.45 28.35 -28.39
C VAL A 27 -36.18 27.51 -28.33
N LEU A 28 -35.28 27.68 -29.30
CA LEU A 28 -33.98 27.01 -29.28
C LEU A 28 -33.11 27.48 -28.11
N ALA A 29 -33.18 28.77 -27.75
CA ALA A 29 -32.51 29.33 -26.59
C ALA A 29 -32.96 28.67 -25.28
N GLU A 30 -34.28 28.53 -25.08
CA GLU A 30 -34.85 27.87 -23.91
C GLU A 30 -34.40 26.40 -23.82
N VAL A 31 -34.52 25.64 -24.92
CA VAL A 31 -34.15 24.21 -24.94
C VAL A 31 -32.66 24.01 -24.66
N ALA A 32 -31.80 24.84 -25.25
CA ALA A 32 -30.36 24.76 -25.04
C ALA A 32 -29.94 25.21 -23.64
N MET A 33 -30.63 26.17 -23.03
CA MET A 33 -30.42 26.52 -21.62
C MET A 33 -30.68 25.30 -20.74
N TYR A 34 -31.80 24.59 -20.94
CA TYR A 34 -32.14 23.40 -20.15
C TYR A 34 -31.27 22.17 -20.44
N ARG A 35 -30.80 21.97 -21.68
CA ARG A 35 -30.12 20.73 -22.11
C ARG A 35 -28.61 20.85 -22.24
N LYS A 36 -28.10 22.04 -22.58
CA LYS A 36 -26.67 22.33 -22.77
C LYS A 36 -26.12 23.39 -21.80
N GLY A 37 -26.98 24.09 -21.06
CA GLY A 37 -26.56 25.23 -20.21
C GLY A 37 -26.02 26.41 -21.02
N MET A 38 -26.41 26.54 -22.29
CA MET A 38 -25.94 27.62 -23.17
C MET A 38 -26.86 28.83 -23.08
N ASP A 39 -26.28 30.03 -23.09
CA ASP A 39 -27.03 31.28 -23.23
C ASP A 39 -27.47 31.55 -24.68
N GLU A 40 -28.41 32.47 -24.84
CA GLU A 40 -28.99 32.83 -26.14
C GLU A 40 -27.94 33.31 -27.15
N ASN A 41 -26.96 34.10 -26.71
CA ASN A 41 -25.91 34.64 -27.59
C ASN A 41 -24.99 33.54 -28.13
N ALA A 42 -24.63 32.57 -27.28
CA ALA A 42 -23.81 31.43 -27.66
C ALA A 42 -24.51 30.56 -28.71
N ILE A 43 -25.83 30.38 -28.59
CA ILE A 43 -26.63 29.59 -29.53
C ILE A 43 -26.79 30.31 -30.85
N LEU A 44 -27.08 31.61 -30.79
CA LEU A 44 -27.16 32.46 -31.97
C LEU A 44 -25.85 32.39 -32.75
N LYS A 45 -24.71 32.53 -32.08
CA LYS A 45 -23.39 32.48 -32.70
C LYS A 45 -23.02 31.09 -33.24
N LYS A 46 -23.40 30.00 -32.55
CA LYS A 46 -22.94 28.65 -32.90
C LYS A 46 -23.84 27.91 -33.89
N TYR A 47 -25.16 28.10 -33.87
CA TYR A 47 -26.11 27.28 -34.64
C TYR A 47 -27.02 28.07 -35.59
N ILE A 48 -27.35 29.32 -35.24
CA ILE A 48 -28.37 30.10 -35.97
C ILE A 48 -27.71 31.05 -36.98
N ASN A 49 -26.86 31.96 -36.52
CA ASN A 49 -26.18 33.00 -37.31
C ASN A 49 -24.90 32.46 -37.97
N ILE A 50 -25.01 31.32 -38.64
CA ILE A 50 -23.93 30.66 -39.37
C ILE A 50 -24.34 30.40 -40.82
N THR A 51 -23.35 30.23 -41.70
CA THR A 51 -23.62 29.90 -43.11
C THR A 51 -24.21 28.49 -43.25
N ALA A 52 -24.91 28.25 -44.36
CA ALA A 52 -25.43 26.92 -44.67
C ALA A 52 -24.31 25.86 -44.76
N GLU A 53 -23.14 26.25 -45.28
CA GLU A 53 -21.95 25.38 -45.36
C GLU A 53 -21.45 24.98 -43.97
N MET A 54 -21.32 25.95 -43.05
CA MET A 54 -20.91 25.67 -41.67
C MET A 54 -21.92 24.80 -40.93
N ARG A 55 -23.22 24.98 -41.22
CA ARG A 55 -24.28 24.16 -40.63
C ARG A 55 -24.22 22.72 -41.12
N LEU A 56 -24.08 22.51 -42.43
CA LEU A 56 -23.94 21.17 -43.01
C LEU A 56 -22.71 20.46 -42.44
N ALA A 57 -21.56 21.16 -42.38
CA ALA A 57 -20.35 20.63 -41.77
C ALA A 57 -20.54 20.27 -40.28
N GLY A 58 -21.34 21.05 -39.54
CA GLY A 58 -21.70 20.77 -38.15
C GLY A 58 -22.56 19.50 -38.00
N ILE A 59 -23.53 19.29 -38.90
CA ILE A 59 -24.34 18.06 -38.94
C ILE A 59 -23.47 16.86 -39.27
N ASP A 60 -22.64 16.96 -40.31
CA ASP A 60 -21.76 15.88 -40.75
C ASP A 60 -20.77 15.48 -39.64
N ALA A 61 -20.17 16.46 -38.96
CA ALA A 61 -19.28 16.22 -37.83
C ALA A 61 -20.00 15.57 -36.64
N ALA A 62 -21.24 15.99 -36.33
CA ALA A 62 -22.04 15.38 -35.27
C ALA A 62 -22.41 13.92 -35.62
N GLU A 63 -22.80 13.65 -36.87
CA GLU A 63 -23.08 12.30 -37.34
C GLU A 63 -21.86 11.38 -37.34
N GLU A 64 -20.71 11.89 -37.81
CA GLU A 64 -19.45 11.14 -37.80
C GLU A 64 -19.04 10.77 -36.38
N ASN A 65 -19.12 11.72 -35.44
CA ASN A 65 -18.87 11.48 -34.03
C ASN A 65 -19.82 10.42 -33.46
N LEU A 66 -21.12 10.50 -33.76
CA LEU A 66 -22.10 9.50 -33.30
C LEU A 66 -21.79 8.10 -33.87
N LYS A 67 -21.47 7.99 -35.16
CA LYS A 67 -21.07 6.72 -35.80
C LYS A 67 -19.81 6.15 -35.16
N MET A 68 -18.80 6.98 -34.92
CA MET A 68 -17.56 6.58 -34.23
C MET A 68 -17.85 6.08 -32.81
N LEU A 69 -18.65 6.81 -32.03
CA LEU A 69 -19.01 6.43 -30.66
C LEU A 69 -19.82 5.13 -30.62
N GLN A 70 -20.74 4.95 -31.56
CA GLN A 70 -21.50 3.70 -31.73
C GLN A 70 -20.57 2.53 -32.05
N ASP A 71 -19.60 2.69 -32.96
CA ASP A 71 -18.62 1.64 -33.26
C ASP A 71 -17.78 1.27 -32.02
N ILE A 72 -17.33 2.27 -31.26
CA ILE A 72 -16.59 2.02 -30.01
C ILE A 72 -17.45 1.27 -28.98
N ALA A 73 -18.69 1.71 -28.77
CA ALA A 73 -19.54 1.20 -27.70
C ALA A 73 -20.20 -0.14 -28.04
N ILE A 74 -20.67 -0.33 -29.27
CA ILE A 74 -21.39 -1.53 -29.71
C ILE A 74 -20.42 -2.62 -30.11
N ASN A 75 -19.39 -2.28 -30.91
CA ASN A 75 -18.43 -3.26 -31.43
C ASN A 75 -17.21 -3.46 -30.52
N ASN A 76 -17.18 -2.83 -29.34
CA ASN A 76 -16.04 -2.84 -28.42
C ASN A 76 -14.70 -2.50 -29.09
N ASN A 77 -14.71 -1.54 -30.03
CA ASN A 77 -13.53 -1.18 -30.82
C ASN A 77 -12.47 -0.49 -29.94
N PHE A 78 -11.57 -1.30 -29.37
CA PHE A 78 -10.56 -0.84 -28.42
C PHE A 78 -9.52 0.12 -29.03
N PRO A 79 -8.95 -0.14 -30.23
CA PRO A 79 -8.04 0.81 -30.87
C PRO A 79 -8.65 2.19 -31.11
N LYS A 80 -9.89 2.24 -31.63
CA LYS A 80 -10.57 3.53 -31.83
C LYS A 80 -10.87 4.24 -30.52
N TYR A 81 -11.19 3.51 -29.46
CA TYR A 81 -11.35 4.08 -28.14
C TYR A 81 -10.07 4.72 -27.62
N ILE A 82 -8.93 4.05 -27.76
CA ILE A 82 -7.64 4.61 -27.34
C ILE A 82 -7.29 5.85 -28.17
N ALA A 83 -7.47 5.81 -29.50
CA ALA A 83 -7.26 6.98 -30.35
C ALA A 83 -8.12 8.17 -29.93
N LEU A 84 -9.40 7.93 -29.64
CA LEU A 84 -10.32 8.95 -29.11
C LEU A 84 -9.85 9.52 -27.77
N ARG A 85 -9.37 8.67 -26.86
CA ARG A 85 -8.83 9.10 -25.56
C ARG A 85 -7.58 9.95 -25.73
N ILE A 86 -6.62 9.53 -26.56
CA ILE A 86 -5.40 10.30 -26.82
C ILE A 86 -5.75 11.66 -27.45
N GLN A 87 -6.71 11.71 -28.37
CA GLN A 87 -7.19 12.98 -28.92
C GLN A 87 -7.75 13.89 -27.81
N LEU A 88 -8.58 13.36 -26.92
CA LEU A 88 -9.13 14.10 -25.78
C LEU A 88 -8.06 14.67 -24.85
N GLU A 89 -7.03 13.87 -24.54
CA GLU A 89 -5.89 14.32 -23.74
C GLU A 89 -5.14 15.47 -24.43
N ASN A 90 -4.95 15.40 -25.76
CA ASN A 90 -4.32 16.49 -26.54
C ASN A 90 -5.18 17.76 -26.59
N ASP A 91 -6.49 17.61 -26.78
CA ASP A 91 -7.44 18.73 -26.73
C ASP A 91 -7.43 19.41 -25.35
N GLN A 92 -7.33 18.61 -24.28
CA GLN A 92 -7.19 19.10 -22.91
C GLN A 92 -5.88 19.87 -22.72
N ILE A 93 -4.73 19.37 -23.21
CA ILE A 93 -3.47 20.11 -23.18
C ILE A 93 -3.61 21.48 -23.85
N LYS A 94 -4.25 21.52 -25.04
CA LYS A 94 -4.46 22.77 -25.76
C LYS A 94 -5.31 23.76 -24.95
N SER A 95 -6.42 23.31 -24.38
CA SER A 95 -7.28 24.14 -23.53
C SER A 95 -6.55 24.65 -22.29
N ILE A 96 -5.73 23.82 -21.65
CA ILE A 96 -4.92 24.25 -20.50
C ILE A 96 -3.89 25.30 -20.90
N ARG A 97 -3.21 25.14 -22.05
CA ARG A 97 -2.25 26.13 -22.56
C ARG A 97 -2.92 27.48 -22.88
N GLU A 98 -4.12 27.45 -23.44
CA GLU A 98 -4.92 28.66 -23.66
C GLU A 98 -5.28 29.33 -22.34
N ASN A 99 -5.67 28.56 -21.31
CA ASN A 99 -5.93 29.10 -19.97
C ASN A 99 -4.67 29.72 -19.36
N ILE A 100 -3.51 29.05 -19.43
CA ILE A 100 -2.23 29.62 -18.96
C ILE A 100 -1.97 31.00 -19.60
N ALA A 101 -2.13 31.12 -20.92
CA ALA A 101 -1.92 32.39 -21.61
C ALA A 101 -2.87 33.51 -21.13
N ILE A 102 -4.12 33.16 -20.80
CA ILE A 102 -5.10 34.11 -20.21
C ILE A 102 -4.63 34.58 -18.83
N GLN A 103 -4.14 33.67 -17.98
CA GLN A 103 -3.65 34.02 -16.64
C GLN A 103 -2.36 34.84 -16.71
N GLU A 104 -1.43 34.50 -17.60
CA GLU A 104 -0.21 35.28 -17.83
C GLU A 104 -0.53 36.72 -18.27
N GLN A 105 -1.53 36.90 -19.14
CA GLN A 105 -1.99 38.24 -19.52
C GLN A 105 -2.64 38.98 -18.34
N ALA A 106 -3.41 38.30 -17.50
CA ALA A 106 -4.02 38.90 -16.31
C ALA A 106 -2.97 39.41 -15.29
N ILE A 107 -1.82 38.74 -15.18
CA ILE A 107 -0.68 39.22 -14.37
C ILE A 107 -0.13 40.53 -14.94
N ILE A 108 0.03 40.63 -16.27
CA ILE A 108 0.50 41.84 -16.93
C ILE A 108 -0.48 43.01 -16.70
N ASP A 109 -1.79 42.73 -16.78
CA ASP A 109 -2.84 43.73 -16.61
C ASP A 109 -3.01 44.16 -15.15
N ASN A 110 -2.75 43.27 -14.18
CA ASN A 110 -2.80 43.57 -12.74
C ASN A 110 -1.73 42.80 -11.93
N PRO A 111 -0.53 43.40 -11.73
CA PRO A 111 0.58 42.76 -11.04
C PRO A 111 0.32 42.41 -9.57
N THR A 112 -0.71 42.98 -8.94
CA THR A 112 -1.03 42.70 -7.52
C THR A 112 -1.49 41.26 -7.26
N GLN A 113 -1.86 40.51 -8.30
CA GLN A 113 -2.31 39.11 -8.20
C GLN A 113 -1.23 38.10 -8.64
N GLU A 114 -0.01 38.57 -8.93
CA GLU A 114 1.06 37.75 -9.53
C GLU A 114 1.37 36.48 -8.72
N GLU A 115 1.49 36.58 -7.39
CA GLU A 115 1.81 35.45 -6.53
C GLU A 115 0.77 34.32 -6.61
N TYR A 116 -0.52 34.70 -6.56
CA TYR A 116 -1.63 33.76 -6.66
C TYR A 116 -1.74 33.12 -8.05
N LEU A 117 -1.67 33.95 -9.10
CA LEU A 117 -1.82 33.47 -10.48
C LEU A 117 -0.63 32.60 -10.90
N ASN A 118 0.57 32.88 -10.43
CA ASN A 118 1.74 32.02 -10.67
C ASN A 118 1.56 30.61 -10.10
N GLN A 119 1.03 30.49 -8.87
CA GLN A 119 0.75 29.16 -8.30
C GLN A 119 -0.30 28.39 -9.11
N TYR A 120 -1.34 29.07 -9.56
CA TYR A 120 -2.37 28.47 -10.42
C TYR A 120 -1.80 28.04 -11.79
N ILE A 121 -0.96 28.87 -12.41
CA ILE A 121 -0.25 28.53 -13.66
C ILE A 121 0.63 27.29 -13.47
N GLU A 122 1.34 27.17 -12.35
CA GLU A 122 2.16 25.99 -12.06
C GLU A 122 1.33 24.71 -11.91
N ASP A 123 0.12 24.78 -11.33
CA ASP A 123 -0.79 23.63 -11.33
C ASP A 123 -1.24 23.25 -12.75
N LEU A 124 -1.61 24.23 -13.56
CA LEU A 124 -1.97 24.00 -14.97
C LEU A 124 -0.81 23.34 -15.74
N LYS A 125 0.45 23.77 -15.51
CA LYS A 125 1.64 23.14 -16.08
C LYS A 125 1.83 21.70 -15.59
N ARG A 126 1.60 21.42 -14.30
CA ARG A 126 1.64 20.05 -13.75
C ARG A 126 0.59 19.16 -14.39
N GLN A 127 -0.62 19.66 -14.63
CA GLN A 127 -1.66 18.92 -15.34
C GLN A 127 -1.21 18.53 -16.75
N ILE A 128 -0.62 19.46 -17.51
CA ILE A 128 -0.03 19.16 -18.82
C ILE A 128 1.05 18.07 -18.69
N GLN A 129 1.96 18.21 -17.73
CA GLN A 129 3.03 17.25 -17.51
C GLN A 129 2.49 15.85 -17.19
N ILE A 130 1.44 15.73 -16.37
CA ILE A 130 0.78 14.45 -16.08
C ILE A 130 0.21 13.86 -17.36
N ILE A 131 -0.47 14.65 -18.18
CA ILE A 131 -1.04 14.15 -19.44
C ILE A 131 0.07 13.62 -20.37
N GLU A 132 1.14 14.40 -20.55
CA GLU A 132 2.25 14.09 -21.45
C GLU A 132 3.12 12.91 -20.97
N THR A 133 3.32 12.76 -19.65
CA THR A 133 4.25 11.76 -19.08
C THR A 133 3.56 10.53 -18.48
N ASN A 134 2.26 10.60 -18.23
CA ASN A 134 1.48 9.57 -17.58
C ASN A 134 0.34 9.07 -18.48
N ASN A 135 -0.64 9.93 -18.79
CA ASN A 135 -1.89 9.49 -19.43
C ASN A 135 -1.67 8.99 -20.85
N ILE A 136 -1.08 9.82 -21.72
CA ILE A 136 -0.87 9.47 -23.13
C ILE A 136 0.05 8.25 -23.28
N PRO A 137 1.25 8.21 -22.66
CA PRO A 137 2.13 7.04 -22.78
C PRO A 137 1.48 5.74 -22.28
N MET A 138 0.63 5.82 -21.25
CA MET A 138 -0.04 4.64 -20.73
C MET A 138 -1.17 4.16 -21.63
N LEU A 139 -1.91 5.07 -22.26
CA LEU A 139 -2.89 4.75 -23.31
C LEU A 139 -2.21 4.07 -24.51
N GLU A 140 -1.06 4.59 -24.95
CA GLU A 140 -0.24 3.99 -26.02
C GLU A 140 0.26 2.60 -25.63
N TYR A 141 0.76 2.43 -24.40
CA TYR A 141 1.19 1.13 -23.88
C TYR A 141 0.04 0.12 -23.86
N ARG A 142 -1.15 0.54 -23.41
CA ARG A 142 -2.36 -0.29 -23.41
C ARG A 142 -2.74 -0.73 -24.82
N LEU A 143 -2.63 0.15 -25.81
CA LEU A 143 -2.88 -0.19 -27.21
C LEU A 143 -1.85 -1.19 -27.74
N ALA A 144 -0.56 -0.92 -27.50
CA ALA A 144 0.55 -1.76 -27.97
C ALA A 144 0.51 -3.19 -27.39
N LYS A 145 0.04 -3.34 -26.15
CA LYS A 145 -0.07 -4.62 -25.44
C LYS A 145 -1.50 -5.21 -25.44
N ASN A 146 -2.45 -4.55 -26.08
CA ASN A 146 -3.87 -4.91 -26.09
C ASN A 146 -4.47 -5.13 -24.68
N ILE A 147 -4.13 -4.24 -23.74
CA ILE A 147 -4.59 -4.29 -22.33
C ILE A 147 -5.88 -3.49 -22.20
N ILE A 148 -7.01 -4.19 -22.23
CA ILE A 148 -8.34 -3.58 -22.17
C ILE A 148 -8.67 -3.17 -20.72
N PRO A 149 -8.97 -1.89 -20.45
CA PRO A 149 -9.35 -1.42 -19.12
C PRO A 149 -10.58 -2.16 -18.57
N GLY A 150 -10.55 -2.46 -17.27
CA GLY A 150 -11.66 -3.11 -16.55
C GLY A 150 -11.70 -4.64 -16.67
N GLN A 151 -10.87 -5.25 -17.51
CA GLN A 151 -10.71 -6.70 -17.49
C GLN A 151 -9.98 -7.15 -16.20
N PRO A 152 -10.30 -8.33 -15.65
CA PRO A 152 -9.70 -8.85 -14.42
C PRO A 152 -8.31 -9.44 -14.67
N ILE A 153 -7.41 -8.64 -15.26
CA ILE A 153 -6.02 -9.00 -15.54
C ILE A 153 -5.08 -8.14 -14.68
N TRP A 154 -3.98 -8.72 -14.23
CA TRP A 154 -3.07 -8.07 -13.28
C TRP A 154 -2.40 -6.81 -13.87
N GLN A 155 -2.22 -6.75 -15.19
CA GLN A 155 -1.64 -5.59 -15.88
C GLN A 155 -2.49 -4.32 -15.66
N ASN A 156 -3.82 -4.44 -15.56
CA ASN A 156 -4.67 -3.28 -15.29
C ASN A 156 -4.38 -2.68 -13.91
N ASN A 157 -4.12 -3.53 -12.91
CA ASN A 157 -3.77 -3.08 -11.55
C ASN A 157 -2.37 -2.44 -11.53
N ALA A 158 -1.38 -3.06 -12.21
CA ALA A 158 -0.04 -2.50 -12.31
C ALA A 158 -0.02 -1.14 -13.01
N ILE A 159 -0.77 -1.00 -14.10
CA ILE A 159 -0.91 0.28 -14.80
C ILE A 159 -1.58 1.32 -13.89
N SER A 160 -2.67 0.96 -13.21
CA SER A 160 -3.35 1.88 -12.29
C SER A 160 -2.44 2.34 -11.16
N ASP A 161 -1.59 1.46 -10.63
CA ASP A 161 -0.59 1.82 -9.63
C ASP A 161 0.46 2.82 -10.17
N ILE A 162 0.91 2.66 -11.42
CA ILE A 162 1.81 3.64 -12.08
C ILE A 162 1.10 4.97 -12.25
N GLU A 163 -0.11 4.96 -12.81
CA GLU A 163 -0.91 6.15 -13.09
C GLU A 163 -1.14 6.93 -11.79
N ASN A 164 -1.67 6.26 -10.75
CA ASN A 164 -1.96 6.87 -9.46
C ASN A 164 -0.70 7.37 -8.75
N SER A 165 0.41 6.62 -8.80
CA SER A 165 1.64 7.01 -8.11
C SER A 165 2.33 8.18 -8.79
N ARG A 166 2.37 8.22 -10.13
CA ARG A 166 2.93 9.36 -10.89
C ARG A 166 2.11 10.63 -10.68
N SER A 167 0.78 10.51 -10.70
CA SER A 167 -0.10 11.65 -10.41
C SER A 167 0.10 12.18 -9.00
N GLN A 168 0.23 11.31 -7.99
CA GLN A 168 0.54 11.75 -6.62
C GLN A 168 1.92 12.42 -6.54
N LEU A 169 2.95 11.86 -7.19
CA LEU A 169 4.30 12.43 -7.19
C LEU A 169 4.35 13.82 -7.86
N ALA A 170 3.57 14.04 -8.91
CA ALA A 170 3.51 15.34 -9.59
C ALA A 170 3.00 16.46 -8.67
N TYR A 171 2.21 16.12 -7.65
CA TYR A 171 1.62 17.05 -6.70
C TYR A 171 2.28 17.06 -5.32
N LEU A 172 3.14 16.09 -5.03
CA LEU A 172 3.83 15.97 -3.76
C LEU A 172 5.05 16.90 -3.76
N VAL A 173 4.88 18.10 -3.22
CA VAL A 173 5.94 19.12 -3.11
C VAL A 173 6.34 19.28 -1.65
N ILE A 174 7.65 19.32 -1.39
CA ILE A 174 8.19 19.61 -0.05
C ILE A 174 8.19 21.13 0.13
N MET A 175 7.32 21.63 1.01
CA MET A 175 7.33 23.03 1.47
C MET A 175 8.71 23.48 1.95
N SER A 176 9.01 24.76 1.77
CA SER A 176 10.18 25.40 2.37
C SER A 176 10.08 25.45 3.90
N GLU A 177 11.21 25.70 4.58
CA GLU A 177 11.23 25.82 6.05
C GLU A 177 10.38 27.00 6.55
N GLU A 178 10.34 28.10 5.78
CA GLU A 178 9.52 29.27 6.08
C GLU A 178 8.03 28.94 6.02
N GLU A 179 7.57 28.39 4.89
CA GLU A 179 6.18 27.95 4.71
C GLU A 179 5.78 26.89 5.74
N TRP A 180 6.69 25.96 6.08
CA TRP A 180 6.44 24.95 7.09
C TRP A 180 6.25 25.59 8.48
N ASN A 181 7.09 26.55 8.86
CA ASN A 181 6.98 27.26 10.14
C ASN A 181 5.70 28.09 10.23
N GLU A 182 5.26 28.71 9.13
CA GLU A 182 4.01 29.47 9.08
C GLU A 182 2.76 28.59 9.20
N ASN A 183 2.83 27.36 8.70
CA ASN A 183 1.73 26.38 8.74
C ASN A 183 1.82 25.41 9.94
N ARG A 184 2.84 25.55 10.80
CA ARG A 184 3.06 24.71 11.98
C ARG A 184 2.12 25.13 13.12
N GLY A 185 1.11 24.31 13.42
CA GLY A 185 0.22 24.52 14.58
C GLY A 185 -1.26 24.26 14.36
N GLY A 186 -1.67 23.76 13.18
CA GLY A 186 -3.07 23.38 12.93
C GLY A 186 -4.05 24.54 12.83
N GLY A 187 -3.56 25.76 12.58
CA GLY A 187 -4.41 26.82 12.03
C GLY A 187 -4.84 26.47 10.62
N ASP A 188 -5.95 27.05 10.16
CA ASP A 188 -6.34 27.01 8.75
C ASP A 188 -5.11 27.32 7.90
N ILE A 189 -4.75 26.41 7.01
CA ILE A 189 -3.67 26.63 6.05
C ILE A 189 -4.05 27.91 5.32
N LYS A 190 -3.27 28.99 5.54
CA LYS A 190 -3.60 30.32 4.98
C LYS A 190 -3.59 30.32 3.44
N ASN A 191 -3.05 29.26 2.83
CA ASN A 191 -3.23 28.94 1.43
C ASN A 191 -4.52 28.15 1.23
N GLU A 192 -5.53 28.81 0.66
CA GLU A 192 -6.85 28.26 0.26
C GLU A 192 -6.74 27.07 -0.72
N TYR A 193 -5.53 26.76 -1.20
CA TYR A 193 -5.17 25.68 -2.11
C TYR A 193 -4.34 24.57 -1.44
N SER A 194 -4.62 24.29 -0.17
CA SER A 194 -4.03 23.26 0.69
C SER A 194 -4.05 21.81 0.15
N GLY A 195 -4.65 21.51 -1.00
CA GLY A 195 -4.70 20.15 -1.55
C GLY A 195 -3.33 19.54 -1.90
N TYR A 196 -2.29 20.37 -2.00
CA TYR A 196 -0.95 19.99 -2.47
C TYR A 196 0.05 19.60 -1.38
N TYR A 197 -0.17 20.03 -0.13
CA TYR A 197 0.80 19.83 0.95
C TYR A 197 0.22 18.92 2.03
N PRO A 198 0.85 17.75 2.30
CA PRO A 198 0.47 16.92 3.43
C PRO A 198 0.59 17.71 4.73
N TYR A 199 -0.44 17.66 5.58
CA TYR A 199 -0.48 18.40 6.85
C TYR A 199 0.79 18.17 7.68
N PRO A 200 1.51 19.23 8.09
CA PRO A 200 2.73 19.13 8.90
C PRO A 200 2.46 18.74 10.37
N GLY A 201 1.19 18.55 10.76
CA GLY A 201 0.72 18.54 12.14
C GLY A 201 1.21 17.40 13.04
N GLN A 202 2.13 16.54 12.58
CA GLN A 202 2.68 15.45 13.39
C GLN A 202 4.19 15.53 13.65
N GLN A 203 4.95 16.33 12.90
CA GLN A 203 6.40 16.39 13.03
C GLN A 203 6.84 17.53 13.96
N GLU A 204 7.79 17.24 14.85
CA GLU A 204 8.31 18.21 15.81
C GLU A 204 9.39 19.10 15.18
N THR A 205 10.01 18.66 14.08
CA THR A 205 11.06 19.42 13.39
C THR A 205 10.85 19.44 11.87
N TYR A 206 11.38 20.47 11.20
CA TYR A 206 11.35 20.55 9.74
C TYR A 206 12.10 19.37 9.10
N GLN A 207 13.20 18.93 9.72
CA GLN A 207 13.96 17.76 9.25
C GLN A 207 13.13 16.47 9.28
N GLU A 208 12.32 16.26 10.33
CA GLU A 208 11.39 15.12 10.41
C GLU A 208 10.30 15.21 9.34
N TYR A 209 9.79 16.41 9.06
CA TYR A 209 8.84 16.65 7.98
C TYR A 209 9.44 16.30 6.62
N VAL A 210 10.64 16.82 6.31
CA VAL A 210 11.34 16.49 5.06
C VAL A 210 11.59 14.99 4.93
N ALA A 211 12.03 14.34 6.01
CA ALA A 211 12.25 12.90 6.03
C ALA A 211 10.95 12.09 5.83
N TYR A 212 9.84 12.53 6.42
CA TYR A 212 8.51 11.93 6.21
C TYR A 212 8.08 12.05 4.75
N MET A 213 8.18 13.26 4.17
CA MET A 213 7.84 13.50 2.77
C MET A 213 8.70 12.67 1.82
N GLN A 214 10.00 12.58 2.08
CA GLN A 214 10.90 11.75 1.29
C GLN A 214 10.51 10.25 1.35
N ARG A 215 10.08 9.73 2.51
CA ARG A 215 9.58 8.35 2.61
C ARG A 215 8.33 8.12 1.77
N GLN A 216 7.43 9.10 1.67
CA GLN A 216 6.25 9.01 0.81
C GLN A 216 6.66 8.97 -0.67
N ILE A 217 7.55 9.87 -1.08
CA ILE A 217 8.12 9.91 -2.44
C ILE A 217 8.78 8.57 -2.79
N ASP A 218 9.62 8.05 -1.89
CA ASP A 218 10.33 6.78 -2.09
C ASP A 218 9.36 5.59 -2.21
N ASN A 219 8.25 5.60 -1.46
CA ASN A 219 7.22 4.56 -1.52
C ASN A 219 6.46 4.58 -2.85
N LEU A 220 6.06 5.76 -3.32
CA LEU A 220 5.42 5.95 -4.62
C LEU A 220 6.36 5.51 -5.75
N ASN A 221 7.63 5.95 -5.72
CA ASN A 221 8.65 5.52 -6.67
C ASN A 221 8.88 4.02 -6.65
N LYS A 222 8.95 3.40 -5.46
CA LYS A 222 9.05 1.94 -5.31
C LYS A 222 7.85 1.22 -5.96
N THR A 223 6.64 1.75 -5.78
CA THR A 223 5.43 1.19 -6.40
C THR A 223 5.50 1.26 -7.92
N ILE A 224 5.91 2.40 -8.48
CA ILE A 224 6.13 2.58 -9.93
C ILE A 224 7.17 1.59 -10.45
N ILE A 225 8.31 1.46 -9.77
CA ILE A 225 9.39 0.54 -10.19
C ILE A 225 8.91 -0.92 -10.21
N ILE A 226 8.17 -1.35 -9.18
CA ILE A 226 7.64 -2.71 -9.09
C ILE A 226 6.61 -2.97 -10.19
N ALA A 227 5.69 -2.03 -10.40
CA ALA A 227 4.68 -2.11 -11.46
C ALA A 227 5.32 -2.17 -12.85
N GLN A 228 6.25 -1.25 -13.15
CA GLN A 228 6.91 -1.15 -14.44
C GLN A 228 7.72 -2.42 -14.73
N LYS A 229 8.52 -2.91 -13.77
CA LYS A 229 9.24 -4.17 -13.94
C LYS A 229 8.30 -5.35 -14.18
N SER A 230 7.17 -5.41 -13.47
CA SER A 230 6.18 -6.47 -13.69
C SER A 230 5.65 -6.46 -15.13
N LEU A 231 5.34 -5.27 -15.65
CA LEU A 231 4.87 -5.04 -17.01
C LEU A 231 5.95 -5.32 -18.08
N ASP A 232 7.20 -4.89 -17.85
CA ASP A 232 8.30 -5.05 -18.80
C ASP A 232 8.68 -6.51 -19.01
N PHE A 233 8.68 -7.30 -17.93
CA PHE A 233 8.99 -8.73 -17.98
C PHE A 233 7.77 -9.62 -18.23
N ASP A 234 6.58 -9.04 -18.32
CA ASP A 234 5.28 -9.73 -18.41
C ASP A 234 5.11 -10.84 -17.34
N LYS A 235 5.55 -10.53 -16.12
CA LYS A 235 5.46 -11.41 -14.95
C LYS A 235 4.96 -10.60 -13.76
N PRO A 236 3.83 -10.98 -13.14
CA PRO A 236 3.29 -10.18 -12.05
C PRO A 236 4.12 -10.31 -10.78
N ASP A 237 4.38 -9.18 -10.11
CA ASP A 237 4.64 -9.19 -8.68
C ASP A 237 3.44 -9.79 -7.92
N MET A 238 3.69 -10.41 -6.76
CA MET A 238 2.62 -10.99 -5.94
C MET A 238 1.56 -9.95 -5.53
N LYS A 239 1.91 -8.66 -5.46
CA LYS A 239 0.97 -7.56 -5.18
C LYS A 239 -0.21 -7.54 -6.16
N TYR A 240 0.03 -7.84 -7.44
CA TYR A 240 -1.00 -7.76 -8.49
C TYR A 240 -1.79 -9.05 -8.67
N VAL A 241 -1.42 -10.11 -7.95
CA VAL A 241 -2.12 -11.40 -7.92
C VAL A 241 -2.38 -11.77 -6.45
N PRO A 242 -3.24 -11.02 -5.75
CA PRO A 242 -3.47 -11.21 -4.31
C PRO A 242 -4.05 -12.60 -3.98
N GLU A 243 -4.78 -13.19 -4.92
CA GLU A 243 -5.34 -14.54 -4.82
C GLU A 243 -4.33 -15.65 -5.17
N GLY A 244 -3.11 -15.28 -5.57
CA GLY A 244 -2.07 -16.21 -5.99
C GLY A 244 -1.45 -16.98 -4.82
N SER A 245 -0.93 -18.17 -5.13
CA SER A 245 -0.26 -19.06 -4.18
C SER A 245 0.86 -18.38 -3.40
N ARG A 246 1.62 -17.47 -4.01
CA ARG A 246 2.70 -16.73 -3.34
C ARG A 246 2.18 -15.81 -2.26
N ASN A 247 1.19 -14.97 -2.58
CA ASN A 247 0.63 -14.00 -1.64
C ASN A 247 -0.05 -14.71 -0.46
N ARG A 248 -0.82 -15.79 -0.73
CA ARG A 248 -1.43 -16.64 0.30
C ARG A 248 -0.38 -17.30 1.21
N THR A 249 0.72 -17.80 0.63
CA THR A 249 1.82 -18.43 1.39
C THR A 249 2.51 -17.43 2.31
N VAL A 250 2.80 -16.22 1.83
CA VAL A 250 3.36 -15.13 2.67
C VAL A 250 2.36 -14.68 3.73
N GLY A 251 1.08 -14.56 3.36
CA GLY A 251 0.00 -14.21 4.28
C GLY A 251 -0.12 -15.16 5.47
N PHE A 252 0.19 -16.45 5.28
CA PHE A 252 0.18 -17.44 6.34
C PHE A 252 1.15 -17.12 7.49
N LEU A 253 2.23 -16.38 7.24
CA LEU A 253 3.15 -15.92 8.30
C LEU A 253 2.42 -15.09 9.36
N SER A 254 1.31 -14.42 8.99
CA SER A 254 0.48 -13.67 9.93
C SER A 254 -0.27 -14.57 10.94
N TYR A 255 -0.49 -15.85 10.61
CA TYR A 255 -1.06 -16.85 11.52
C TYR A 255 -0.02 -17.50 12.45
N SER A 256 1.22 -16.99 12.48
CA SER A 256 2.29 -17.43 13.40
C SER A 256 1.87 -17.45 14.87
N MET A 257 0.84 -16.68 15.27
CA MET A 257 0.26 -16.74 16.61
C MET A 257 -0.05 -18.16 17.08
N ILE A 258 -0.65 -19.02 16.23
CA ILE A 258 -1.01 -20.39 16.62
C ILE A 258 0.27 -21.20 16.92
N VAL A 259 1.29 -21.03 16.08
CA VAL A 259 2.59 -21.67 16.28
C VAL A 259 3.30 -21.11 17.53
N THR A 260 3.14 -19.82 17.82
CA THR A 260 3.63 -19.19 19.04
C THR A 260 3.01 -19.83 20.28
N LEU A 261 1.69 -20.02 20.29
CA LEU A 261 0.99 -20.66 21.40
C LEU A 261 1.48 -22.09 21.63
N PHE A 262 1.68 -22.85 20.55
CA PHE A 262 2.27 -24.19 20.65
C PHE A 262 3.69 -24.19 21.23
N GLY A 263 4.54 -23.24 20.81
CA GLY A 263 5.85 -23.02 21.40
C GLY A 263 5.75 -22.73 22.91
N VAL A 264 4.88 -21.79 23.30
CA VAL A 264 4.65 -21.45 24.72
C VAL A 264 4.18 -22.65 25.53
N LEU A 265 3.28 -23.48 24.99
CA LEU A 265 2.82 -24.72 25.64
C LEU A 265 3.98 -25.69 25.91
N LEU A 266 4.82 -25.96 24.90
CA LEU A 266 5.98 -26.84 25.06
C LEU A 266 6.99 -26.26 26.06
N GLY A 267 7.26 -24.95 25.95
CA GLY A 267 8.16 -24.21 26.84
C GLY A 267 7.73 -24.28 28.29
N GLY A 268 6.47 -23.95 28.56
CA GLY A 268 5.89 -23.91 29.91
C GLY A 268 5.74 -25.30 30.54
N TRP A 269 5.47 -26.33 29.73
CA TRP A 269 5.27 -27.70 30.22
C TRP A 269 6.57 -28.42 30.61
N LEU A 270 7.69 -28.12 29.93
CA LEU A 270 8.98 -28.82 30.03
C LEU A 270 9.47 -29.18 31.45
N ILE A 271 9.53 -28.19 32.35
CA ILE A 271 10.06 -28.38 33.71
C ILE A 271 8.96 -28.31 34.76
N ALA A 272 7.90 -27.54 34.52
CA ALA A 272 6.78 -27.46 35.45
C ALA A 272 6.07 -28.83 35.61
N SER A 273 5.97 -29.62 34.54
CA SER A 273 5.41 -30.98 34.61
C SER A 273 6.23 -31.91 35.49
N GLU A 274 7.55 -31.83 35.40
CA GLU A 274 8.47 -32.64 36.21
C GLU A 274 8.38 -32.33 37.70
N TYR A 275 8.15 -31.05 38.04
CA TYR A 275 7.89 -30.64 39.42
C TYR A 275 6.54 -31.13 39.92
N GLN A 276 5.48 -31.00 39.11
CA GLN A 276 4.14 -31.44 39.51
C GLN A 276 4.00 -32.96 39.63
N GLN A 277 4.68 -33.72 38.76
CA GLN A 277 4.67 -35.19 38.76
C GLN A 277 5.69 -35.79 39.74
N GLY A 278 6.58 -34.99 40.33
CA GLY A 278 7.64 -35.44 41.25
C GLY A 278 8.79 -36.17 40.56
N THR A 279 8.76 -36.35 39.24
CA THR A 279 9.79 -37.00 38.42
C THR A 279 11.10 -36.20 38.36
N ILE A 280 11.06 -34.91 38.75
CA ILE A 280 12.26 -34.09 38.90
C ILE A 280 13.30 -34.74 39.83
N ARG A 281 12.86 -35.45 40.87
CA ARG A 281 13.76 -36.15 41.82
C ARG A 281 14.51 -37.29 41.12
N LEU A 282 13.83 -38.04 40.25
CA LEU A 282 14.42 -39.14 39.47
C LEU A 282 15.47 -38.60 38.49
N LEU A 283 15.25 -37.42 37.91
CA LEU A 283 16.21 -36.77 37.03
C LEU A 283 17.49 -36.36 37.76
N MET A 284 17.40 -35.98 39.03
CA MET A 284 18.53 -35.47 39.81
C MET A 284 19.48 -36.53 40.35
N ILE A 285 19.05 -37.79 40.44
CA ILE A 285 19.90 -38.90 40.90
C ILE A 285 20.92 -39.30 39.81
N ARG A 286 20.67 -38.91 38.55
CA ARG A 286 21.56 -39.25 37.43
C ARG A 286 22.93 -38.56 37.56
N PRO A 287 24.05 -39.22 37.20
CA PRO A 287 25.40 -38.69 37.30
C PRO A 287 25.72 -37.69 36.16
N LYS A 288 24.87 -36.67 35.99
CA LYS A 288 25.02 -35.59 35.00
C LYS A 288 24.74 -34.26 35.69
N THR A 289 25.39 -33.18 35.23
CA THR A 289 25.16 -31.86 35.82
C THR A 289 23.73 -31.39 35.56
N ARG A 290 23.11 -30.74 36.55
CA ARG A 290 21.73 -30.21 36.48
C ARG A 290 21.51 -29.35 35.22
N THR A 291 22.48 -28.50 34.90
CA THR A 291 22.47 -27.66 33.70
C THR A 291 22.47 -28.47 32.40
N LYS A 292 23.22 -29.59 32.31
CA LYS A 292 23.22 -30.44 31.12
C LYS A 292 21.86 -31.11 30.90
N ILE A 293 21.21 -31.56 31.98
CA ILE A 293 19.87 -32.17 31.92
C ILE A 293 18.86 -31.14 31.41
N LEU A 294 18.88 -29.94 32.00
CA LEU A 294 17.98 -28.85 31.63
C LEU A 294 18.17 -28.42 30.17
N LEU A 295 19.41 -28.14 29.75
CA LEU A 295 19.71 -27.70 28.38
C LEU A 295 19.43 -28.80 27.35
N SER A 296 19.62 -30.08 27.69
CA SER A 296 19.25 -31.19 26.80
C SER A 296 17.75 -31.24 26.55
N LYS A 297 16.93 -31.02 27.59
CA LYS A 297 15.47 -30.95 27.45
C LYS A 297 15.03 -29.72 26.67
N PHE A 298 15.62 -28.56 26.97
CA PHE A 298 15.40 -27.33 26.22
C PHE A 298 15.68 -27.51 24.72
N ALA A 299 16.86 -28.05 24.38
CA ALA A 299 17.26 -28.29 23.00
C ALA A 299 16.33 -29.30 22.31
N ALA A 300 15.94 -30.38 22.98
CA ALA A 300 15.01 -31.36 22.42
C ALA A 300 13.65 -30.72 22.09
N ALA A 301 13.07 -29.96 23.01
CA ALA A 301 11.80 -29.27 22.78
C ALA A 301 11.91 -28.16 21.73
N LEU A 302 13.03 -27.44 21.69
CA LEU A 302 13.29 -26.43 20.67
C LEU A 302 13.33 -27.07 19.27
N VAL A 303 14.01 -28.20 19.11
CA VAL A 303 14.06 -28.95 17.85
C VAL A 303 12.68 -29.48 17.46
N ILE A 304 11.93 -30.06 18.40
CA ILE A 304 10.56 -30.54 18.15
C ILE A 304 9.67 -29.41 17.62
N TRP A 305 9.73 -28.26 18.28
CA TRP A 305 8.96 -27.09 17.88
C TRP A 305 9.38 -26.54 16.51
N LEU A 306 10.69 -26.39 16.25
CA LEU A 306 11.20 -25.93 14.95
C LEU A 306 10.81 -26.87 13.80
N VAL A 307 10.88 -28.19 14.03
CA VAL A 307 10.44 -29.17 13.04
C VAL A 307 8.93 -29.05 12.78
N ALA A 308 8.12 -28.83 13.82
CA ALA A 308 6.69 -28.62 13.66
C ALA A 308 6.39 -27.33 12.86
N ASP A 309 7.09 -26.22 13.12
CA ASP A 309 6.94 -24.96 12.38
C ASP A 309 7.31 -25.11 10.89
N LEU A 310 8.44 -25.78 10.61
CA LEU A 310 8.86 -26.07 9.25
C LEU A 310 7.89 -27.02 8.53
N ALA A 311 7.36 -28.02 9.23
CA ALA A 311 6.35 -28.93 8.67
C ALA A 311 5.05 -28.18 8.35
N CYS A 312 4.56 -27.30 9.24
CA CYS A 312 3.40 -26.44 8.99
C CYS A 312 3.64 -25.52 7.79
N SER A 313 4.82 -24.91 7.70
CA SER A 313 5.21 -24.04 6.58
C SER A 313 5.26 -24.80 5.25
N LEU A 314 5.74 -26.05 5.27
CA LEU A 314 5.77 -26.91 4.09
C LEU A 314 4.35 -27.33 3.68
N VAL A 315 3.50 -27.71 4.62
CA VAL A 315 2.08 -28.03 4.36
C VAL A 315 1.38 -26.81 3.77
N ASN A 316 1.59 -25.62 4.31
CA ASN A 316 1.05 -24.37 3.77
C ASN A 316 1.51 -24.14 2.32
N PHE A 317 2.81 -24.28 2.03
CA PHE A 317 3.35 -24.14 0.68
C PHE A 317 2.72 -25.14 -0.31
N ILE A 318 2.65 -26.42 0.06
CA ILE A 318 2.07 -27.48 -0.78
C ILE A 318 0.57 -27.25 -0.99
N THR A 319 -0.16 -26.94 0.07
CA THR A 319 -1.61 -26.70 0.04
C THR A 319 -1.94 -25.54 -0.89
N ASN A 320 -1.24 -24.41 -0.75
CA ASN A 320 -1.46 -23.27 -1.63
C ASN A 320 -1.11 -23.61 -3.09
N GLY A 321 -0.05 -24.38 -3.33
CA GLY A 321 0.28 -24.86 -4.68
C GLY A 321 -0.79 -25.77 -5.29
N ILE A 322 -1.43 -26.63 -4.50
CA ILE A 322 -2.52 -27.51 -4.96
C ILE A 322 -3.80 -26.73 -5.25
N PHE A 323 -4.22 -25.83 -4.35
CA PHE A 323 -5.49 -25.11 -4.48
C PHE A 323 -5.44 -23.92 -5.43
N PHE A 324 -4.31 -23.19 -5.48
CA PHE A 324 -4.18 -21.93 -6.24
C PHE A 324 -3.15 -22.01 -7.38
N GLY A 325 -2.43 -23.15 -7.51
CA GLY A 325 -1.54 -23.45 -8.63
C GLY A 325 -0.05 -23.20 -8.34
N PHE A 326 0.80 -24.14 -8.76
CA PHE A 326 2.26 -24.04 -8.57
C PHE A 326 2.95 -23.06 -9.54
N THR A 327 2.29 -22.67 -10.63
CA THR A 327 2.86 -21.77 -11.65
C THR A 327 3.18 -20.38 -11.09
N ASP A 328 2.39 -19.89 -10.13
CA ASP A 328 2.63 -18.59 -9.51
C ASP A 328 3.96 -18.56 -8.74
N PHE A 329 4.41 -19.68 -8.16
CA PHE A 329 5.71 -19.73 -7.46
C PHE A 329 6.91 -19.52 -8.38
N ALA A 330 6.77 -19.73 -9.69
CA ALA A 330 7.83 -19.50 -10.67
C ALA A 330 8.01 -18.00 -11.01
N ASN A 331 7.03 -17.16 -10.66
CA ASN A 331 7.11 -15.72 -10.90
C ASN A 331 8.05 -15.05 -9.89
N PRO A 332 8.88 -14.09 -10.34
CA PRO A 332 9.74 -13.32 -9.44
C PRO A 332 8.94 -12.34 -8.59
N ASN A 333 9.51 -11.93 -7.46
CA ASN A 333 9.09 -10.74 -6.73
C ASN A 333 10.06 -9.61 -7.05
N TYR A 334 9.54 -8.40 -7.17
CA TYR A 334 10.35 -7.25 -7.55
C TYR A 334 10.67 -6.38 -6.33
N THR A 335 11.93 -5.95 -6.27
CA THR A 335 12.42 -4.96 -5.33
C THR A 335 13.00 -3.77 -6.10
N VAL A 336 13.31 -2.70 -5.38
CA VAL A 336 14.04 -1.55 -5.94
C VAL A 336 15.36 -2.04 -6.56
N THR A 337 16.08 -2.93 -5.86
CA THR A 337 17.39 -3.46 -6.24
C THR A 337 17.37 -4.47 -7.40
N GLY A 338 16.26 -5.16 -7.66
CA GLY A 338 16.22 -6.17 -8.71
C GLY A 338 15.03 -7.11 -8.64
N GLN A 339 15.14 -8.22 -9.37
CA GLN A 339 14.21 -9.34 -9.27
C GLN A 339 14.77 -10.39 -8.32
N ILE A 340 13.90 -10.99 -7.50
CA ILE A 340 14.26 -12.09 -6.60
C ILE A 340 13.25 -13.22 -6.74
N GLY A 341 13.75 -14.46 -6.78
CA GLY A 341 12.89 -15.64 -6.81
C GLY A 341 12.02 -15.73 -5.55
N PHE A 342 10.85 -16.37 -5.65
CA PHE A 342 9.91 -16.46 -4.53
C PHE A 342 10.53 -17.10 -3.27
N LEU A 343 11.29 -18.18 -3.38
CA LEU A 343 11.90 -18.81 -2.20
C LEU A 343 12.95 -17.90 -1.53
N ALA A 344 13.75 -17.18 -2.32
CA ALA A 344 14.69 -16.20 -1.80
C ALA A 344 13.98 -15.01 -1.14
N TYR A 345 12.78 -14.67 -1.60
CA TYR A 345 11.90 -13.70 -0.96
C TYR A 345 11.28 -14.24 0.35
N TYR A 346 10.83 -15.49 0.35
CA TYR A 346 10.03 -16.08 1.44
C TYR A 346 10.88 -16.55 2.63
N ILE A 347 11.98 -17.26 2.39
CA ILE A 347 12.78 -17.90 3.46
C ILE A 347 13.28 -16.89 4.51
N PRO A 348 13.85 -15.73 4.16
CA PRO A 348 14.28 -14.75 5.17
C PRO A 348 13.13 -14.23 6.05
N ARG A 349 11.93 -14.10 5.48
CA ARG A 349 10.72 -13.67 6.21
C ARG A 349 10.20 -14.75 7.14
N LEU A 350 10.21 -16.00 6.68
CA LEU A 350 9.90 -17.15 7.52
C LEU A 350 10.86 -17.21 8.71
N LEU A 351 12.16 -17.12 8.47
CA LEU A 351 13.18 -17.11 9.53
C LEU A 351 12.99 -15.96 10.51
N ALA A 352 12.65 -14.75 10.04
CA ALA A 352 12.35 -13.63 10.92
C ALA A 352 11.13 -13.92 11.84
N CYS A 353 10.12 -14.63 11.35
CA CYS A 353 8.93 -15.00 12.14
C CYS A 353 9.18 -16.10 13.18
N VAL A 354 10.28 -16.85 13.08
CA VAL A 354 10.70 -17.84 14.09
C VAL A 354 11.14 -17.16 15.39
N LEU A 355 11.73 -15.96 15.32
CA LEU A 355 12.33 -15.27 16.48
C LEU A 355 11.31 -14.89 17.57
N PRO A 356 10.15 -14.29 17.27
CA PRO A 356 9.10 -14.04 18.27
C PRO A 356 8.64 -15.29 19.00
N ILE A 357 8.60 -16.41 18.28
CA ILE A 357 8.15 -17.68 18.84
C ILE A 357 9.23 -18.24 19.77
N LEU A 358 10.50 -18.21 19.35
CA LEU A 358 11.64 -18.55 20.20
C LEU A 358 11.63 -17.72 21.48
N PHE A 359 11.46 -16.41 21.37
CA PHE A 359 11.37 -15.51 22.51
C PHE A 359 10.26 -15.93 23.48
N SER A 360 9.05 -16.16 22.97
CA SER A 360 7.90 -16.58 23.77
C SER A 360 8.12 -17.95 24.42
N PHE A 361 8.74 -18.89 23.70
CA PHE A 361 9.15 -20.20 24.22
C PHE A 361 10.14 -20.06 25.38
N THR A 362 11.16 -19.19 25.27
CA THR A 362 12.15 -19.00 26.33
C THR A 362 11.58 -18.35 27.58
N ILE A 363 10.60 -17.44 27.45
CA ILE A 363 9.86 -16.88 28.61
C ILE A 363 9.07 -17.98 29.30
N ALA A 364 8.30 -18.77 28.55
CA ALA A 364 7.51 -19.87 29.09
C ALA A 364 8.40 -20.90 29.79
N PHE A 365 9.54 -21.23 29.18
CA PHE A 365 10.55 -22.11 29.74
C PHE A 365 11.15 -21.55 31.05
N MET A 366 11.51 -20.27 31.08
CA MET A 366 12.00 -19.63 32.30
C MET A 366 10.95 -19.72 33.42
N LEU A 367 9.69 -19.39 33.13
CA LEU A 367 8.60 -19.48 34.10
C LEU A 367 8.34 -20.92 34.56
N SER A 368 8.52 -21.90 33.68
CA SER A 368 8.40 -23.33 34.05
C SER A 368 9.39 -23.73 35.15
N VAL A 369 10.59 -23.15 35.15
CA VAL A 369 11.64 -23.36 36.17
C VAL A 369 11.37 -22.55 37.43
N LEU A 370 10.89 -21.30 37.30
CA LEU A 370 10.70 -20.39 38.42
C LEU A 370 9.46 -20.75 39.26
N VAL A 371 8.32 -20.95 38.60
CA VAL A 371 7.00 -21.03 39.24
C VAL A 371 6.58 -22.46 39.58
N LYS A 372 7.12 -23.47 38.89
CA LYS A 372 6.80 -24.90 39.10
C LYS A 372 5.30 -25.23 38.96
N ASN A 373 4.55 -24.38 38.28
CA ASN A 373 3.14 -24.58 38.00
C ASN A 373 2.91 -24.49 36.49
N ILE A 374 2.40 -25.57 35.89
CA ILE A 374 2.17 -25.66 34.45
C ILE A 374 1.22 -24.56 33.98
N ALA A 375 0.12 -24.34 34.71
CA ALA A 375 -0.90 -23.37 34.35
C ALA A 375 -0.32 -21.95 34.31
N VAL A 376 0.46 -21.56 35.33
CA VAL A 376 1.06 -20.21 35.37
C VAL A 376 2.17 -20.05 34.34
N ALA A 377 3.01 -21.07 34.16
CA ALA A 377 4.11 -21.05 33.19
C ALA A 377 3.64 -20.90 31.74
N ILE A 378 2.41 -21.37 31.44
CA ILE A 378 1.77 -21.25 30.13
C ILE A 378 0.92 -19.99 30.02
N ALA A 379 0.07 -19.69 31.02
CA ALA A 379 -0.89 -18.60 30.93
C ALA A 379 -0.22 -17.22 30.83
N VAL A 380 0.85 -16.98 31.60
CA VAL A 380 1.50 -15.67 31.64
C VAL A 380 2.10 -15.27 30.28
N PRO A 381 2.93 -16.11 29.61
CA PRO A 381 3.44 -15.76 28.28
C PRO A 381 2.34 -15.59 27.23
N ILE A 382 1.25 -16.37 27.30
CA ILE A 382 0.11 -16.20 26.38
C ILE A 382 -0.54 -14.82 26.57
N VAL A 383 -0.80 -14.43 27.83
CA VAL A 383 -1.36 -13.12 28.16
C VAL A 383 -0.42 -12.00 27.70
N LEU A 384 0.89 -12.14 27.91
CA LEU A 384 1.87 -11.15 27.43
C LEU A 384 1.88 -11.03 25.90
N TYR A 385 1.80 -12.15 25.18
CA TYR A 385 1.74 -12.15 23.72
C TYR A 385 0.46 -11.45 23.23
N ILE A 386 -0.70 -11.79 23.78
CA ILE A 386 -1.97 -11.14 23.42
C ILE A 386 -1.96 -9.66 23.79
N ALA A 387 -1.43 -9.31 24.96
CA ALA A 387 -1.27 -7.92 25.39
C ALA A 387 -0.40 -7.13 24.42
N SER A 388 0.67 -7.72 23.86
CA SER A 388 1.47 -7.01 22.84
C SER A 388 0.67 -6.67 21.58
N ILE A 389 -0.24 -7.55 21.15
CA ILE A 389 -1.11 -7.28 19.99
C ILE A 389 -2.03 -6.10 20.30
N ILE A 390 -2.66 -6.11 21.48
CA ILE A 390 -3.58 -5.06 21.90
C ILE A 390 -2.86 -3.72 22.03
N VAL A 391 -1.71 -3.69 22.70
CA VAL A 391 -0.88 -2.48 22.86
C VAL A 391 -0.49 -1.92 21.49
N MET A 392 -0.03 -2.76 20.56
CA MET A 392 0.33 -2.28 19.21
C MET A 392 -0.86 -1.68 18.47
N ASN A 393 -2.06 -2.25 18.57
CA ASN A 393 -3.24 -1.68 17.91
C ASN A 393 -3.71 -0.37 18.54
N ILE A 394 -3.57 -0.20 19.87
CA ILE A 394 -3.94 1.04 20.57
C ILE A 394 -2.93 2.15 20.24
N PHE A 395 -1.63 1.85 20.30
CA PHE A 395 -0.59 2.86 20.17
C PHE A 395 -0.16 3.14 18.73
N ALA A 396 -0.47 2.28 17.75
CA ALA A 396 -0.08 2.50 16.35
C ALA A 396 -0.58 3.85 15.80
N TYR A 397 -1.74 4.32 16.29
CA TYR A 397 -2.35 5.59 15.90
C TYR A 397 -2.06 6.73 16.89
N SER A 398 -1.36 6.44 18.01
CA SER A 398 -0.95 7.44 18.99
C SER A 398 0.34 8.15 18.55
N ASN A 399 0.54 9.39 19.00
CA ASN A 399 1.80 10.14 18.82
C ASN A 399 2.88 9.72 19.84
N THR A 400 2.53 8.91 20.85
CA THR A 400 3.44 8.58 21.97
C THR A 400 4.08 7.20 21.84
N MET A 401 4.14 6.61 20.64
CA MET A 401 4.60 5.23 20.47
C MET A 401 6.14 5.08 20.44
N ASP A 402 6.92 6.15 20.42
CA ASP A 402 8.38 6.07 20.23
C ASP A 402 9.11 5.24 21.29
N TRP A 403 8.64 5.27 22.54
CA TRP A 403 9.23 4.45 23.61
C TRP A 403 9.02 2.95 23.38
N LEU A 404 7.91 2.56 22.73
CA LEU A 404 7.60 1.16 22.42
C LEU A 404 8.55 0.59 21.37
N ALA A 405 9.13 1.43 20.49
CA ALA A 405 10.08 1.00 19.46
C ALA A 405 11.33 0.30 20.04
N TRP A 406 11.67 0.61 21.29
CA TRP A 406 12.81 0.04 22.01
C TRP A 406 12.47 -1.21 22.83
N THR A 407 11.19 -1.60 22.86
CA THR A 407 10.70 -2.77 23.60
C THR A 407 10.55 -3.97 22.66
N PRO A 408 10.44 -5.22 23.18
CA PRO A 408 10.15 -6.37 22.33
C PRO A 408 8.73 -6.36 21.72
N ILE A 409 7.82 -5.52 22.25
CA ILE A 409 6.38 -5.54 21.93
C ILE A 409 6.09 -5.42 20.42
N PRO A 410 6.63 -4.42 19.68
CA PRO A 410 6.38 -4.31 18.24
C PRO A 410 6.88 -5.50 17.44
N PHE A 411 7.95 -6.15 17.91
CA PHE A 411 8.62 -7.23 17.20
C PHE A 411 7.98 -8.60 17.45
N LEU A 412 7.07 -8.73 18.43
CA LEU A 412 6.33 -9.98 18.67
C LEU A 412 5.38 -10.35 17.51
N GLN A 413 5.02 -9.37 16.68
CA GLN A 413 4.22 -9.56 15.47
C GLN A 413 5.05 -9.38 14.20
N MET A 414 6.19 -10.07 14.10
CA MET A 414 7.16 -9.90 13.00
C MET A 414 6.56 -10.02 11.60
N ALA A 415 5.53 -10.86 11.42
CA ALA A 415 4.81 -10.99 10.14
C ALA A 415 4.18 -9.68 9.66
N GLN A 416 3.78 -8.79 10.57
CA GLN A 416 3.15 -7.51 10.24
C GLN A 416 4.13 -6.54 9.57
N PHE A 417 5.44 -6.67 9.77
CA PHE A 417 6.45 -5.88 9.04
C PHE A 417 6.47 -6.18 7.53
N PHE A 418 5.92 -7.33 7.11
CA PHE A 418 5.90 -7.74 5.71
C PHE A 418 4.56 -7.47 5.02
N ASN A 419 3.53 -7.09 5.77
CA ASN A 419 2.23 -6.73 5.25
C ASN A 419 2.14 -5.21 5.04
N GLN A 420 1.87 -4.78 3.80
CA GLN A 420 1.84 -3.37 3.41
C GLN A 420 0.75 -2.57 4.15
N TYR A 421 -0.35 -3.24 4.54
CA TYR A 421 -1.51 -2.61 5.18
C TYR A 421 -1.53 -2.84 6.69
N SER A 422 -0.40 -3.19 7.30
CA SER A 422 -0.33 -3.43 8.73
C SER A 422 -0.23 -2.12 9.54
N PRO A 423 -0.69 -2.13 10.81
CA PRO A 423 -0.44 -1.02 11.73
C PRO A 423 1.05 -0.70 11.89
N ILE A 424 1.93 -1.71 11.80
CA ILE A 424 3.38 -1.50 11.89
C ILE A 424 3.91 -0.71 10.68
N GLN A 425 3.43 -1.02 9.47
CA GLN A 425 3.86 -0.30 8.29
C GLN A 425 3.39 1.16 8.31
N TYR A 426 2.18 1.41 8.81
CA TYR A 426 1.67 2.76 9.06
C TYR A 426 2.56 3.53 10.03
N VAL A 427 2.99 2.90 11.13
CA VAL A 427 3.87 3.50 12.13
C VAL A 427 5.25 3.84 11.55
N ILE A 428 5.83 2.95 10.74
CA ILE A 428 7.10 3.20 10.04
C ILE A 428 6.97 4.39 9.08
N GLN A 429 5.84 4.48 8.37
CA GLN A 429 5.56 5.59 7.46
C GLN A 429 5.46 6.92 8.19
N ARG A 430 4.94 6.95 9.43
CA ARG A 430 4.82 8.17 10.24
C ARG A 430 6.14 8.75 10.73
N GLY A 431 7.21 7.96 10.79
CA GLY A 431 8.50 8.45 11.28
C GLY A 431 9.20 7.50 12.23
N VAL A 432 8.42 6.74 13.02
CA VAL A 432 8.91 5.91 14.12
C VAL A 432 9.93 4.88 13.62
N ASN A 433 11.09 4.84 14.27
CA ASN A 433 12.19 3.98 13.87
C ASN A 433 12.00 2.53 14.34
N LEU A 434 11.12 1.79 13.66
CA LEU A 434 10.99 0.34 13.85
C LEU A 434 11.92 -0.40 12.90
N SER A 435 13.16 -0.58 13.35
CA SER A 435 14.20 -1.31 12.60
C SER A 435 14.06 -2.82 12.75
N LEU A 436 13.82 -3.52 11.63
CA LEU A 436 13.70 -4.99 11.62
C LEU A 436 14.97 -5.70 12.13
N PRO A 437 16.21 -5.33 11.71
CA PRO A 437 17.43 -5.92 12.26
C PRO A 437 17.58 -5.72 13.77
N PHE A 438 17.21 -4.54 14.29
CA PHE A 438 17.23 -4.28 15.73
C PHE A 438 16.28 -5.23 16.48
N GLY A 439 15.06 -5.40 15.98
CA GLY A 439 14.10 -6.34 16.55
C GLY A 439 14.59 -7.78 16.61
N ILE A 440 15.24 -8.26 15.53
CA ILE A 440 15.85 -9.60 15.47
C ILE A 440 16.91 -9.75 16.57
N ILE A 441 17.83 -8.80 16.67
CA ILE A 441 18.91 -8.83 17.66
C ILE A 441 18.35 -8.76 19.09
N LEU A 442 17.38 -7.88 19.33
CA LEU A 442 16.75 -7.69 20.64
C LEU A 442 16.06 -8.97 21.12
N LEU A 443 15.19 -9.55 20.29
CA LEU A 443 14.46 -10.78 20.64
C LEU A 443 15.43 -11.95 20.86
N PHE A 444 16.46 -12.08 20.03
CA PHE A 444 17.48 -13.10 20.20
C PHE A 444 18.27 -12.92 21.50
N ALA A 445 18.74 -11.70 21.80
CA ALA A 445 19.48 -11.39 23.02
C ALA A 445 18.64 -11.68 24.28
N LEU A 446 17.38 -11.24 24.30
CA LEU A 446 16.48 -11.52 25.42
C LEU A 446 16.19 -13.02 25.58
N SER A 447 16.09 -13.77 24.47
CA SER A 447 15.92 -15.23 24.52
C SER A 447 17.11 -15.91 25.20
N VAL A 448 18.33 -15.46 24.90
CA VAL A 448 19.57 -15.93 25.56
C VAL A 448 19.57 -15.57 27.04
N VAL A 449 19.15 -14.35 27.39
CA VAL A 449 19.05 -13.90 28.80
C VAL A 449 18.07 -14.76 29.58
N PHE A 450 16.85 -14.99 29.10
CA PHE A 450 15.86 -15.81 29.79
C PHE A 450 16.30 -17.27 29.95
N THR A 451 16.91 -17.83 28.91
CA THR A 451 17.48 -19.19 28.99
C THR A 451 18.61 -19.27 30.03
N THR A 452 19.45 -18.24 30.09
CA THR A 452 20.55 -18.15 31.07
C THR A 452 20.01 -18.02 32.50
N ILE A 453 19.00 -17.17 32.73
CA ILE A 453 18.32 -17.03 34.02
C ILE A 453 17.75 -18.38 34.46
N ALA A 454 17.03 -19.07 33.57
CA ALA A 454 16.47 -20.39 33.83
C ALA A 454 17.58 -21.38 34.25
N ALA A 455 18.69 -21.41 33.53
CA ALA A 455 19.82 -22.30 33.82
C ALA A 455 20.52 -21.99 35.15
N VAL A 456 20.73 -20.71 35.46
CA VAL A 456 21.36 -20.27 36.73
C VAL A 456 20.47 -20.61 37.91
N VAL A 457 19.16 -20.33 37.81
CA VAL A 457 18.20 -20.64 38.87
C VAL A 457 18.11 -22.14 39.08
N PHE A 458 17.98 -22.93 38.01
CA PHE A 458 17.93 -24.39 38.14
C PHE A 458 19.21 -24.99 38.75
N LYS A 459 20.37 -24.38 38.51
CA LYS A 459 21.65 -24.82 39.11
C LYS A 459 21.69 -24.53 40.61
N LYS A 460 21.35 -23.31 41.02
CA LYS A 460 21.48 -22.83 42.41
C LYS A 460 20.37 -23.32 43.32
N ARG A 461 19.21 -23.66 42.76
CA ARG A 461 18.03 -24.00 43.56
C ARG A 461 18.14 -25.41 44.12
N ASP A 462 17.97 -25.51 45.42
CA ASP A 462 17.85 -26.78 46.10
C ASP A 462 16.50 -27.42 45.79
N ILE A 463 16.55 -28.72 45.52
CA ILE A 463 15.37 -29.56 45.32
C ILE A 463 15.27 -30.39 46.59
N VAL A 464 14.81 -29.74 47.64
CA VAL A 464 14.56 -30.35 48.93
C VAL A 464 13.08 -30.14 49.23
N ASN A 465 12.41 -31.26 49.47
CA ASN A 465 10.97 -31.47 49.64
C ASN A 465 10.13 -31.20 48.39
#